data_AF-A0A1R4FA75-F1
#
_entry.id   AF-A0A1R4FA75-F1
#
_cell.length_a   1.000
_cell.length_b   1.000
_cell.length_c   1.000
_cell.angle_alpha   90.00
_cell.angle_beta   90.00
_cell.angle_gamma   90.00
#
_symmetry.space_group_name_H-M   'P 1'
#
loop_
_entity.id
_entity.type
_entity.pdbx_description
1 polymer ?
#
loop_
_entity_poly.entity_id
_entity_poly.type
_entity_poly.pdbx_seq_one_letter_code
_entity_poly.pdbx_strand_id
1 'polypeptide(L)'
;MWVALLTGNAEDQGRGTPEGDEIRDALGRVPNLWFGDPSDGESGGQRFHVEVYVAPEVVNDRIAAALAAGGTVVDDSSSPMLTVIADQDGNTGVLCADVSAVPSA
;
A
#
# COMPACT_ATOMS: atom_id res chain seq x y z
N MET A 1 6.25 4.48 -0.52
CA MET A 1 5.13 3.87 0.22
C MET A 1 4.48 2.71 -0.54
N TRP A 2 3.87 2.94 -1.70
CA TRP A 2 3.02 1.95 -2.39
C TRP A 2 3.71 0.63 -2.76
N VAL A 3 4.97 0.65 -3.18
CA VAL A 3 5.74 -0.58 -3.45
C VAL A 3 5.80 -1.45 -2.20
N ALA A 4 6.19 -0.86 -1.06
CA ALA A 4 6.28 -1.55 0.21
C ALA A 4 4.91 -2.04 0.71
N LEU A 5 3.85 -1.26 0.50
CA LEU A 5 2.49 -1.67 0.85
C LEU A 5 2.03 -2.90 0.04
N LEU A 6 2.23 -2.89 -1.28
CA LEU A 6 1.77 -3.95 -2.17
C LEU A 6 2.63 -5.22 -2.06
N THR A 7 3.95 -5.08 -2.03
CA THR A 7 4.89 -6.22 -2.15
C THR A 7 5.49 -6.67 -0.82
N GLY A 8 5.62 -5.75 0.15
CA GLY A 8 6.35 -5.97 1.39
C GLY A 8 7.83 -5.64 1.33
N ASN A 9 8.35 -5.27 0.16
CA ASN A 9 9.74 -4.84 0.02
C ASN A 9 9.80 -3.55 -0.81
N ALA A 10 10.34 -2.48 -0.23
CA ALA A 10 10.52 -1.21 -0.95
C ALA A 10 11.46 -1.33 -2.15
N GLU A 11 12.34 -2.34 -2.17
CA GLU A 11 13.28 -2.60 -3.26
C GLU A 11 12.62 -3.22 -4.50
N ASP A 12 11.36 -3.67 -4.40
CA ASP A 12 10.58 -4.21 -5.54
C ASP A 12 10.06 -3.10 -6.47
N GLN A 13 10.68 -1.91 -6.43
CA GLN A 13 10.37 -0.82 -7.34
C GLN A 13 10.80 -1.23 -8.76
N GLY A 14 9.89 -1.06 -9.73
CA GLY A 14 10.17 -1.38 -11.13
C GLY A 14 11.39 -0.61 -11.66
N ARG A 15 12.09 -1.17 -12.66
CA ARG A 15 13.29 -0.56 -13.28
C ARG A 15 13.00 0.66 -14.19
N GLY A 16 11.86 1.31 -14.02
CA GLY A 16 11.42 2.40 -14.90
C GLY A 16 11.16 1.91 -16.32
N THR A 17 9.89 1.67 -16.67
CA THR A 17 9.49 1.81 -18.08
C THR A 17 9.71 3.29 -18.49
N PRO A 18 9.86 3.61 -19.78
CA PRO A 18 10.25 4.95 -20.22
C PRO A 18 9.36 6.10 -19.75
N GLU A 19 8.19 5.81 -19.16
CA GLU A 19 7.14 6.77 -18.77
C GLU A 19 6.66 6.66 -17.31
N GLY A 20 7.47 6.18 -16.34
CA GLY A 20 7.24 6.53 -14.93
C GLY A 20 7.47 5.48 -13.85
N ASP A 21 7.21 5.91 -12.60
CA ASP A 21 7.37 5.20 -11.33
C ASP A 21 6.37 4.02 -11.14
N GLU A 22 6.28 3.15 -12.15
CA GLU A 22 5.44 1.96 -12.14
C GLU A 22 5.88 0.97 -11.05
N ILE A 23 4.90 0.49 -10.29
CA ILE A 23 5.12 -0.58 -9.31
C ILE A 23 5.01 -1.91 -10.02
N ARG A 24 6.11 -2.68 -10.02
CA ARG A 24 6.16 -4.02 -10.60
C ARG A 24 6.69 -5.03 -9.61
N ASP A 25 5.82 -5.89 -9.13
CA ASP A 25 6.23 -7.10 -8.42
C ASP A 25 6.80 -8.11 -9.43
N ALA A 26 8.09 -8.40 -9.30
CA ALA A 26 8.79 -9.40 -10.13
C ALA A 26 8.18 -10.80 -10.02
N LEU A 27 7.46 -11.09 -8.93
CA LEU A 27 6.79 -12.34 -8.66
C LEU A 27 5.33 -12.34 -9.10
N GLY A 28 4.82 -11.22 -9.62
CA GLY A 28 3.49 -11.09 -10.23
C GLY A 28 2.31 -11.31 -9.29
N ARG A 29 2.47 -11.03 -7.99
CA ARG A 29 1.44 -11.25 -6.96
C ARG A 29 0.46 -10.08 -6.85
N VAL A 30 0.85 -8.89 -7.31
CA VAL A 30 0.06 -7.66 -7.27
C VAL A 30 -0.08 -7.04 -8.66
N PRO A 31 -1.17 -6.32 -8.94
CA PRO A 31 -1.33 -5.62 -10.21
C PRO A 31 -0.27 -4.53 -10.37
N ASN A 32 0.04 -4.19 -11.63
CA ASN A 32 0.84 -3.00 -11.91
C ASN A 32 0.02 -1.76 -11.51
N LEU A 33 0.65 -0.86 -10.77
CA LEU A 33 0.07 0.41 -10.34
C LEU A 33 0.93 1.56 -10.85
N TRP A 34 0.29 2.58 -11.41
CA TRP A 34 0.90 3.82 -11.87
C TRP A 34 -0.01 4.99 -11.52
N PHE A 35 0.58 6.16 -11.33
CA PHE A 35 -0.13 7.41 -11.07
C PHE A 35 0.06 8.31 -12.28
N GLY A 36 -1.03 8.86 -12.80
CA GLY A 36 -0.99 9.86 -13.87
C GLY A 36 -0.83 11.26 -13.29
N ASP A 37 -0.32 12.18 -14.10
CA ASP A 37 -0.31 13.59 -13.75
C ASP A 37 -1.75 14.13 -13.64
N PRO A 38 -2.05 14.99 -12.65
CA PRO A 38 -3.34 15.63 -12.55
C PRO A 38 -3.57 16.52 -13.78
N SER A 39 -4.74 16.41 -14.41
CA SER A 39 -5.14 17.34 -15.48
C SER A 39 -5.54 18.69 -14.91
N ASP A 40 -5.20 19.77 -15.63
CA ASP A 40 -5.50 21.15 -15.22
C ASP A 40 -6.99 21.34 -14.86
N GLY A 41 -7.25 21.76 -13.62
CA GLY A 41 -8.58 22.13 -13.14
C GLY A 41 -9.38 21.04 -12.42
N GLU A 42 -8.88 19.80 -12.35
CA GLU A 42 -9.49 18.78 -11.49
C GLU A 42 -8.95 18.89 -10.06
N SER A 43 -9.85 18.88 -9.07
CA SER A 43 -9.47 18.67 -7.67
C SER A 43 -8.93 17.24 -7.56
N GLY A 44 -7.60 17.12 -7.58
CA GLY A 44 -6.88 15.86 -7.49
C GLY A 44 -7.32 15.03 -6.28
N GLY A 45 -7.38 13.72 -6.47
CA GLY A 45 -7.74 12.79 -5.41
C GLY A 45 -7.84 11.37 -5.94
N GLN A 46 -7.54 10.40 -5.08
CA GLN A 46 -7.66 8.99 -5.39
C GLN A 46 -9.09 8.62 -5.79
N ARG A 47 -9.26 7.97 -6.96
CA ARG A 47 -10.57 7.56 -7.51
C ARG A 47 -10.82 6.04 -7.41
N PHE A 48 -9.96 5.34 -6.68
CA PHE A 48 -10.00 3.91 -6.50
C PHE A 48 -9.72 3.55 -5.03
N HIS A 49 -10.07 2.33 -4.63
CA HIS A 49 -9.79 1.78 -3.31
C HIS A 49 -8.96 0.51 -3.47
N VAL A 50 -7.88 0.38 -2.71
CA VAL A 50 -7.01 -0.81 -2.73
C VAL A 50 -6.89 -1.39 -1.33
N GLU A 51 -7.23 -2.67 -1.21
CA GLU A 51 -7.00 -3.47 -0.02
C GLU A 51 -5.99 -4.57 -0.32
N VAL A 52 -5.00 -4.71 0.56
CA VAL A 52 -3.97 -5.76 0.48
C VAL A 52 -4.17 -6.69 1.65
N TYR A 53 -4.55 -7.94 1.36
CA TYR A 53 -4.70 -8.96 2.38
C TYR A 53 -3.38 -9.71 2.58
N VAL A 54 -2.91 -9.74 3.83
CA VAL A 54 -1.70 -10.47 4.24
C VAL A 54 -2.00 -11.40 5.41
N ALA A 55 -1.09 -12.33 5.67
CA ALA A 55 -1.16 -13.14 6.89
C ALA A 55 -0.96 -12.26 8.14
N PRO A 56 -1.63 -12.54 9.28
CA PRO A 56 -1.54 -11.73 10.49
C PRO A 56 -0.12 -11.46 10.98
N GLU A 57 0.77 -12.44 10.86
CA GLU A 57 2.17 -12.35 11.25
C GLU A 57 3.01 -11.38 10.39
N VAL A 58 2.52 -11.01 9.20
CA VAL A 58 3.21 -10.11 8.26
C VAL A 58 2.75 -8.66 8.41
N VAL A 59 1.61 -8.40 9.08
CA VAL A 59 0.97 -7.08 9.15
C VAL A 59 1.92 -6.00 9.66
N ASN A 60 2.57 -6.24 10.81
CA ASN A 60 3.43 -5.24 11.44
C ASN A 60 4.65 -4.91 10.59
N ASP A 61 5.30 -5.92 10.01
CA ASP A 61 6.46 -5.74 9.13
C ASP A 61 6.07 -4.96 7.87
N ARG A 62 4.89 -5.25 7.32
CA ARG A 62 4.35 -4.56 6.15
C ARG A 62 4.04 -3.10 6.43
N ILE A 63 3.41 -2.79 7.57
CA ILE A 63 3.17 -1.42 8.01
C ILE A 63 4.51 -0.70 8.19
N ALA A 64 5.46 -1.30 8.92
CA ALA A 64 6.77 -0.70 9.15
C ALA A 64 7.50 -0.37 7.84
N ALA A 65 7.47 -1.27 6.86
CA ALA A 65 8.04 -1.04 5.54
C ALA A 65 7.36 0.12 4.78
N ALA A 66 6.02 0.19 4.83
CA ALA A 66 5.26 1.27 4.20
C ALA A 66 5.56 2.64 4.83
N LEU A 67 5.69 2.70 6.17
CA LEU A 67 6.05 3.92 6.92
C LEU A 67 7.50 4.34 6.66
N ALA A 68 8.45 3.39 6.66
CA ALA A 68 9.85 3.67 6.32
C ALA A 68 9.99 4.23 4.89
N ALA A 69 9.09 3.84 3.99
CA ALA A 69 9.00 4.36 2.62
C ALA A 69 8.18 5.66 2.50
N GLY A 70 7.97 6.40 3.60
CA GLY A 70 7.33 7.72 3.63
C GLY A 70 5.80 7.70 3.80
N GLY A 71 5.19 6.52 4.00
CA GLY A 71 3.77 6.43 4.32
C GLY A 71 3.44 6.95 5.72
N THR A 72 2.19 7.32 5.95
CA THR A 72 1.68 7.73 7.27
C THR A 72 0.41 6.95 7.59
N VAL A 73 0.32 6.40 8.81
CA VAL A 73 -0.94 5.80 9.29
C VAL A 73 -1.98 6.90 9.46
N VAL A 74 -3.13 6.75 8.82
CA VAL A 74 -4.26 7.70 8.94
C VAL A 74 -5.44 7.10 9.70
N ASP A 75 -5.56 5.77 9.77
CA ASP A 75 -6.53 5.06 10.61
C ASP A 75 -5.99 3.67 11.00
N ASP A 76 -5.89 3.40 12.29
CA ASP A 76 -5.53 2.10 12.89
C ASP A 76 -6.56 1.62 13.91
N SER A 77 -7.75 2.24 13.95
CA SER A 77 -8.81 1.94 14.93
C SER A 77 -9.29 0.49 14.92
N SER A 78 -9.06 -0.21 13.80
CA SER A 78 -9.43 -1.61 13.57
C SER A 78 -8.20 -2.55 13.51
N SER A 79 -7.04 -2.10 13.98
CA SER A 79 -5.83 -2.92 14.06
C SER A 79 -6.03 -4.12 15.01
N PRO A 80 -5.50 -5.32 14.69
CA PRO A 80 -4.66 -5.67 13.53
C PRO A 80 -5.42 -6.13 12.28
N MET A 81 -6.76 -6.06 12.27
CA MET A 81 -7.57 -6.50 11.13
C MET A 81 -7.44 -5.57 9.93
N LEU A 82 -7.35 -4.26 10.19
CA LEU A 82 -7.32 -3.23 9.16
C LEU A 82 -6.47 -2.04 9.60
N THR A 83 -5.61 -1.54 8.70
CA THR A 83 -4.87 -0.29 8.88
C THR A 83 -4.82 0.48 7.56
N VAL A 84 -5.15 1.77 7.61
CA VAL A 84 -5.13 2.68 6.46
C VAL A 84 -3.86 3.52 6.51
N ILE A 85 -3.12 3.52 5.40
CA ILE A 85 -1.86 4.26 5.25
C ILE A 85 -2.00 5.19 4.05
N ALA A 86 -1.62 6.46 4.22
CA ALA A 86 -1.57 7.45 3.16
C ALA A 86 -0.14 7.64 2.63
N ASP A 87 0.00 7.93 1.34
CA ASP A 87 1.23 8.48 0.76
C ASP A 87 1.33 10.01 0.95
N GLN A 88 2.39 10.61 0.40
CA GLN A 88 2.66 12.05 0.50
C GLN A 88 1.63 12.94 -0.23
N ASP A 89 0.90 12.39 -1.19
CA ASP A 89 -0.12 13.09 -1.98
C ASP A 89 -1.53 12.86 -1.41
N GLY A 90 -1.64 12.10 -0.32
CA GLY A 90 -2.89 11.80 0.38
C GLY A 90 -3.66 10.61 -0.20
N ASN A 91 -3.08 9.84 -1.14
CA ASN A 91 -3.71 8.61 -1.62
C ASN A 91 -3.60 7.53 -0.55
N THR A 92 -4.69 6.78 -0.33
CA THR A 92 -4.76 5.80 0.75
C THR A 92 -4.77 4.36 0.24
N GLY A 93 -4.03 3.50 0.92
CA GLY A 93 -4.09 2.06 0.75
C GLY A 93 -4.39 1.39 2.08
N VAL A 94 -5.14 0.30 2.02
CA VAL A 94 -5.56 -0.44 3.22
C VAL A 94 -4.80 -1.75 3.30
N LEU A 95 -4.19 -2.02 4.44
CA LEU A 95 -3.63 -3.32 4.77
C LEU A 95 -4.62 -4.09 5.65
N CYS A 96 -4.98 -5.28 5.22
CA CYS A 96 -5.95 -6.14 5.87
C CYS A 96 -5.31 -7.47 6.31
N ALA A 97 -5.77 -8.02 7.42
CA ALA A 97 -5.49 -9.39 7.81
C ALA A 97 -6.75 -10.07 8.34
N ASP A 98 -6.95 -11.32 7.93
CA ASP A 98 -7.97 -12.16 8.55
C ASP A 98 -7.46 -12.66 9.90
N VAL A 99 -8.01 -12.09 10.96
CA VAL A 99 -7.69 -12.47 12.35
C VAL A 99 -8.75 -13.36 12.97
N SER A 100 -9.76 -13.79 12.20
CA SER A 100 -10.83 -14.67 12.69
C SER A 100 -10.31 -16.04 13.15
N ALA A 101 -9.17 -16.48 12.61
CA ALA A 101 -8.50 -17.72 12.98
C ALA A 101 -7.47 -17.58 14.11
N VAL A 102 -7.15 -16.35 14.55
CA VAL A 102 -6.23 -16.12 15.67
C VAL A 102 -7.00 -16.30 16.97
N PRO A 103 -6.64 -17.27 17.83
CA PRO A 103 -7.33 -17.45 19.11
C PRO A 103 -7.25 -16.16 19.93
N SER A 104 -8.39 -15.69 20.45
CA SER A 104 -8.38 -14.57 21.41
C SER A 104 -7.54 -14.96 22.63
N ALA A 105 -6.61 -14.08 23.00
CA ALA A 105 -5.75 -14.22 24.18
C ALA A 105 -6.54 -14.07 25.49
#